data_AF-A0A243S727-F1
#
_entry.id   AF-A0A243S727-F1
#
_cell.length_a   1.000
_cell.length_b   1.000
_cell.length_c   1.000
_cell.angle_alpha   90.00
_cell.angle_beta   90.00
_cell.angle_gamma   90.00
#
_symmetry.space_group_name_H-M   'P 1'
#
loop_
_entity.id
_entity.type
_entity.pdbx_description
1 polymer ?
#
loop_
_entity_poly.entity_id
_entity_poly.type
_entity_poly.pdbx_seq_one_letter_code
_entity_poly.pdbx_strand_id
1 'polypeptide(L)'
;MTDETSEFRSTSVAEWADALETSKLQPGPTFGYQMVDGSWNCALHLAISSELTSDAQRLLAAELQQAISDTVNRVLYLTPVSLKVREEAAS
;
A
#
# COMPACT_ATOMS: atom_id res chain seq x y z
N MET A 1 -32.95 5.51 5.41
CA MET A 1 -31.64 6.14 5.18
C MET A 1 -30.67 5.36 6.03
N THR A 2 -30.11 4.28 5.48
CA THR A 2 -29.16 3.43 6.18
C THR A 2 -27.84 4.19 6.26
N ASP A 3 -27.41 4.43 7.49
CA ASP A 3 -26.10 4.95 7.83
C ASP A 3 -25.08 3.86 7.46
N GLU A 4 -24.61 3.86 6.21
CA GLU A 4 -23.42 3.11 5.80
C GLU A 4 -22.18 3.90 6.26
N THR A 5 -22.04 4.07 7.58
CA THR A 5 -20.72 4.17 8.16
C THR A 5 -20.06 2.82 7.91
N SER A 6 -19.41 2.69 6.74
CA SER A 6 -18.48 1.60 6.47
C SER A 6 -17.46 1.60 7.58
N GLU A 7 -17.69 0.80 8.61
CA GLU A 7 -16.75 0.62 9.71
C GLU A 7 -15.42 0.22 9.08
N PHE A 8 -14.35 0.98 9.38
CA PHE A 8 -13.00 0.56 9.04
C PHE A 8 -12.71 -0.72 9.80
N ARG A 9 -13.08 -1.86 9.23
CA ARG A 9 -12.77 -3.17 9.79
C ARG A 9 -11.28 -3.39 9.62
N SER A 10 -10.60 -3.67 10.73
CA SER A 10 -9.23 -4.15 10.68
C SER A 10 -9.19 -5.52 10.02
N THR A 11 -8.32 -5.66 9.03
CA THR A 11 -7.99 -6.96 8.41
C THR A 11 -6.69 -7.45 9.02
N SER A 12 -6.68 -8.68 9.52
CA SER A 12 -5.46 -9.33 9.96
C SER A 12 -4.55 -9.66 8.77
N VAL A 13 -3.25 -9.86 9.03
CA VAL A 13 -2.30 -10.26 7.97
C VAL A 13 -2.72 -11.60 7.32
N ALA A 14 -3.27 -12.53 8.11
CA ALA A 14 -3.76 -13.80 7.60
C ALA A 14 -4.98 -13.63 6.70
N GLU A 15 -5.99 -12.86 7.12
CA GLU A 15 -7.16 -12.56 6.28
C GLU A 15 -6.77 -11.82 5.00
N TRP A 16 -5.76 -10.96 5.06
CA TRP A 16 -5.23 -10.28 3.88
C TRP A 16 -4.54 -11.27 2.93
N ALA A 17 -3.70 -12.17 3.44
CA ALA A 17 -3.04 -13.21 2.64
C ALA A 17 -4.06 -14.14 1.97
N ASP A 18 -5.08 -14.60 2.70
CA ASP A 18 -6.17 -15.43 2.16
C ASP A 18 -6.94 -14.71 1.05
N ALA A 19 -7.20 -13.41 1.24
CA ALA A 19 -7.85 -12.58 0.23
C ALA A 19 -7.00 -12.43 -1.03
N LEU A 20 -5.68 -12.30 -0.91
CA LEU A 20 -4.77 -12.26 -2.05
C LEU A 20 -4.77 -13.57 -2.84
N GLU A 21 -4.69 -14.71 -2.16
CA GLU A 21 -4.74 -16.03 -2.79
C GLU A 21 -6.04 -16.21 -3.58
N THR A 22 -7.17 -15.86 -2.96
CA THR A 22 -8.49 -15.97 -3.59
C THR A 22 -8.63 -15.05 -4.81
N SER A 23 -8.04 -13.85 -4.75
CA SER A 23 -8.11 -12.84 -5.82
C SER A 23 -7.02 -12.96 -6.87
N LYS A 24 -6.08 -13.91 -6.74
CA LYS A 24 -4.91 -14.07 -7.61
C LYS A 24 -4.05 -12.80 -7.72
N LEU A 25 -4.01 -12.01 -6.65
CA LEU A 25 -3.17 -10.82 -6.56
C LEU A 25 -1.83 -11.19 -5.94
N GLN A 26 -0.75 -10.64 -6.48
CA GLN A 26 0.59 -10.83 -5.93
C GLN A 26 0.96 -9.64 -5.04
N PRO A 27 1.50 -9.89 -3.83
CA PRO A 27 2.09 -8.85 -3.00
C PRO A 27 3.14 -8.06 -3.78
N GLY A 28 3.20 -6.76 -3.55
CA GLY A 28 4.02 -5.83 -4.30
C GLY A 28 4.77 -4.84 -3.39
N PRO A 29 4.99 -3.60 -3.84
CA PRO A 29 5.74 -2.62 -3.07
C PRO A 29 4.96 -2.18 -1.82
N THR A 30 5.73 -1.84 -0.78
CA THR A 30 5.23 -1.18 0.43
C THR A 30 5.69 0.27 0.45
N PHE A 31 4.79 1.18 0.78
CA PHE A 31 5.08 2.60 0.97
C PHE A 31 4.77 2.99 2.41
N GLY A 32 5.61 3.85 2.99
CA GLY A 32 5.39 4.37 4.32
C GLY A 32 5.27 5.90 4.29
N TYR A 33 4.59 6.45 5.27
CA TYR A 33 4.40 7.88 5.40
C TYR A 33 4.73 8.29 6.83
N GLN A 34 5.76 9.13 6.95
CA GLN A 34 6.27 9.60 8.23
C GLN A 34 5.89 11.06 8.47
N MET A 35 5.79 11.40 9.75
CA MET A 35 5.79 12.78 10.21
C MET A 35 7.20 13.36 10.17
N VAL A 36 7.28 14.69 10.26
CA VAL A 36 8.56 15.43 10.31
C VAL A 36 9.43 15.00 11.50
N ASP A 37 8.82 14.53 12.58
CA ASP A 37 9.51 13.98 13.76
C ASP A 37 10.00 12.53 13.59
N GLY A 38 9.77 11.92 12.43
CA GLY A 38 10.18 10.55 12.10
C GLY A 38 9.21 9.45 12.56
N SER A 39 8.11 9.80 13.22
CA SER A 39 7.07 8.82 13.58
C SER A 39 6.25 8.36 12.37
N TRP A 40 5.78 7.11 12.39
CA TRP A 40 4.97 6.53 11.32
C TRP A 40 3.50 6.89 11.49
N ASN A 41 2.88 7.37 10.40
CA ASN A 41 1.46 7.75 10.41
C ASN A 41 0.60 6.75 9.64
N CYS A 42 1.08 6.30 8.47
CA CYS A 42 0.45 5.20 7.74
C CYS A 42 1.44 4.45 6.85
N ALA A 43 1.03 3.25 6.44
CA ALA A 43 1.72 2.46 5.44
C ALA A 43 0.70 1.83 4.49
N LEU A 44 1.13 1.59 3.25
CA LEU A 44 0.34 0.95 2.21
C LEU A 44 1.12 -0.21 1.63
N HIS A 45 0.48 -1.37 1.53
CA HIS A 45 0.99 -2.50 0.77
C HIS A 45 0.09 -2.70 -0.46
N LEU A 46 0.67 -2.64 -1.66
CA LEU A 46 -0.08 -2.90 -2.89
C LEU A 46 0.02 -4.38 -3.26
N ALA A 47 -1.08 -4.92 -3.79
CA ALA A 47 -1.07 -6.21 -4.46
C ALA A 47 -1.65 -6.07 -5.87
N ILE A 48 -0.97 -6.63 -6.85
CA ILE A 48 -1.26 -6.43 -8.28
C ILE A 48 -1.35 -7.80 -8.97
N SER A 49 -2.27 -7.95 -9.91
CA SER A 49 -2.44 -9.20 -10.66
C SER A 49 -1.17 -9.60 -11.41
N SER A 50 -0.82 -10.89 -11.33
CA SER A 50 0.27 -11.48 -12.12
C SER A 50 -0.07 -11.62 -13.61
N GLU A 51 -1.32 -11.38 -14.01
CA GLU A 51 -1.74 -11.42 -15.42
C GLU A 51 -1.30 -10.18 -16.20
N LEU A 52 -0.90 -9.10 -15.50
CA LEU A 52 -0.33 -7.91 -16.11
C LEU A 52 1.14 -8.13 -16.49
N THR A 53 1.59 -7.47 -17.55
CA THR A 53 3.03 -7.40 -17.86
C THR A 53 3.78 -6.66 -16.76
N SER A 54 5.06 -6.94 -16.59
CA SER A 54 5.89 -6.26 -15.58
C SER A 54 5.88 -4.73 -15.75
N ASP A 55 5.79 -4.24 -16.98
CA ASP A 55 5.72 -2.80 -17.29
C ASP A 55 4.40 -2.20 -16.83
N ALA A 56 3.28 -2.87 -17.11
CA ALA A 56 1.95 -2.44 -16.65
C ALA A 56 1.84 -2.48 -15.13
N GLN A 57 2.42 -3.49 -14.47
CA GLN A 57 2.49 -3.57 -13.01
C GLN A 57 3.27 -2.38 -12.42
N ARG A 58 4.43 -2.04 -12.98
CA ARG A 58 5.25 -0.91 -12.52
C ARG A 58 4.54 0.42 -12.73
N LEU A 59 3.92 0.63 -13.89
CA LEU A 59 3.18 1.86 -14.18
C LEU A 59 1.99 2.02 -13.22
N LEU A 60 1.19 0.97 -13.04
CA LEU A 60 0.06 1.00 -12.10
C LEU A 60 0.51 1.27 -10.66
N ALA A 61 1.59 0.61 -10.21
CA ALA A 61 2.13 0.84 -8.87
C ALA A 61 2.58 2.30 -8.68
N ALA A 62 3.24 2.89 -9.68
CA ALA A 62 3.70 4.28 -9.63
C ALA A 62 2.53 5.28 -9.58
N GLU A 63 1.52 5.10 -10.43
CA GLU A 63 0.32 5.95 -10.46
C GLU A 63 -0.47 5.87 -9.14
N LEU A 64 -0.65 4.66 -8.60
CA LEU A 64 -1.31 4.47 -7.30
C LEU A 64 -0.49 5.10 -6.17
N GLN A 65 0.83 4.92 -6.17
CA GLN A 65 1.71 5.56 -5.19
C GLN A 65 1.57 7.08 -5.24
N GLN A 66 1.58 7.68 -6.43
CA GLN A 66 1.45 9.13 -6.60
C GLN A 66 0.11 9.63 -6.07
N ALA A 67 -1.00 9.03 -6.50
CA ALA A 67 -2.34 9.43 -6.08
C ALA A 67 -2.56 9.33 -4.55
N ILE A 68 -2.02 8.28 -3.93
CA ILE A 68 -2.12 8.09 -2.48
C ILE A 68 -1.19 9.06 -1.75
N SER A 69 0.02 9.31 -2.27
CA SER A 69 0.93 10.29 -1.70
C SER A 69 0.34 11.69 -1.72
N ASP A 70 -0.30 12.10 -2.83
CA ASP A 70 -1.00 13.39 -2.91
C ASP A 70 -2.14 13.49 -1.90
N THR A 71 -2.87 12.38 -1.69
CA THR A 71 -3.93 12.31 -0.69
C THR A 71 -3.39 12.42 0.74
N VAL A 72 -2.33 11.67 1.06
CA VAL A 72 -1.68 11.72 2.38
C VAL A 72 -1.13 13.12 2.64
N ASN A 73 -0.47 13.73 1.66
CA ASN A 73 0.05 15.09 1.78
C ASN A 73 -1.09 16.09 2.00
N ARG A 74 -2.22 15.94 1.30
CA ARG A 74 -3.37 16.85 1.45
C ARG A 74 -4.11 16.69 2.78
N VAL A 75 -4.28 15.46 3.27
CA VAL A 75 -5.09 15.17 4.47
C VAL A 75 -4.26 15.31 5.74
N LEU A 76 -3.02 14.84 5.71
CA LEU A 76 -2.15 14.77 6.89
C LEU A 76 -1.04 15.83 6.86
N TYR A 77 -0.90 16.60 5.78
CA TYR A 77 0.19 17.57 5.60
C TYR A 77 1.59 16.96 5.73
N LEU A 78 1.74 15.69 5.33
CA LEU A 78 3.00 14.94 5.41
C LEU A 78 3.75 14.97 4.07
N THR A 79 4.96 14.41 4.05
CA THR A 79 5.75 14.15 2.85
C THR A 79 6.05 12.64 2.78
N PRO A 80 5.90 11.97 1.62
CA PRO A 80 6.08 10.52 1.51
C PRO A 80 7.52 10.08 1.77
N VAL A 81 7.69 8.93 2.44
CA VAL A 81 8.99 8.28 2.63
C VAL A 81 8.92 6.87 2.05
N SER A 82 9.58 6.64 0.90
CA SER A 82 9.64 5.30 0.33
C SER A 82 10.38 4.36 1.28
N LEU A 83 9.67 3.35 1.78
CA LEU A 83 10.26 2.24 2.50
C LEU A 83 10.92 1.32 1.47
N LYS A 84 12.24 1.44 1.31
CA LYS A 84 12.98 0.36 0.68
C LYS A 84 12.94 -0.82 1.65
N VAL A 85 12.20 -1.86 1.29
CA VAL A 85 12.38 -3.18 1.90
C VAL A 85 13.86 -3.47 1.76
N ARG A 86 14.57 -3.70 2.87
CA ARG A 86 15.93 -4.25 2.81
C ARG A 86 15.78 -5.55 2.03
N GLU A 87 16.37 -5.63 0.85
CA GLU A 87 16.77 -6.91 0.32
C GLU A 87 17.67 -7.50 1.40
N GLU A 88 17.18 -8.49 2.14
CA GLU A 88 18.09 -9.39 2.84
C GLU A 88 19.01 -9.92 1.74
N ALA A 89 20.26 -9.44 1.75
CA ALA A 89 21.30 -10.06 0.99
C ALA A 89 21.30 -11.52 1.41
N ALA A 90 20.79 -12.39 0.54
CA ALA A 90 20.93 -13.82 0.69
C ALA A 90 22.42 -14.10 0.95
N SER A 91 22.73 -14.49 2.19
CA SER A 91 24.03 -14.99 2.62
C SER A 91 23.84 -16.41 3.12
#